data_AF-A0A952M3Q0-F1
#
_entry.id   AF-A0A952M3Q0-F1
#
_cell.length_a   1.000
_cell.length_b   1.000
_cell.length_c   1.000
_cell.angle_alpha   90.00
_cell.angle_beta   90.00
_cell.angle_gamma   90.00
#
_symmetry.space_group_name_H-M   'P 1'
#
loop_
_entity.id
_entity.type
_entity.pdbx_description
1 polymer ?
#
loop_
_entity_poly.entity_id
_entity_poly.type
_entity_poly.pdbx_seq_one_letter_code
_entity_poly.pdbx_strand_id
1 'polypeptide(L)'
;MHSLPYRKYKIYVVTMDKMQLRKSESRIAQKMRPQDYEKLSVFILTTLEQAGSEGLTLHDLVQEAQLKFNAEFNGNVSWYLLEVKHDLELRKLILKTISPKREQIIRLNSEKKWWFN
;
A
#
# COMPACT_ATOMS: atom_id res chain seq x y z
N MET A 1 -24.80 0.36 3.82
CA MET A 1 -24.07 -0.30 2.71
C MET A 1 -22.91 0.61 2.29
N HIS A 2 -21.72 0.46 2.86
CA HIS A 2 -20.53 1.23 2.45
C HIS A 2 -19.56 0.32 1.70
N SER A 3 -19.75 0.19 0.38
CA SER A 3 -18.81 -0.49 -0.52
C SER A 3 -18.35 0.51 -1.58
N LEU A 4 -17.47 1.43 -1.20
CA LEU A 4 -16.87 2.41 -2.11
C LEU A 4 -15.35 2.66 -1.98
N PRO A 5 -14.57 2.11 -1.02
CA PRO A 5 -13.13 2.41 -1.01
C PRO A 5 -12.39 1.70 -2.16
N TYR A 6 -12.75 0.44 -2.46
CA TYR A 6 -12.06 -0.38 -3.45
C TYR A 6 -12.05 0.24 -4.86
N ARG A 7 -13.19 0.75 -5.34
CA ARG A 7 -13.32 1.30 -6.70
C ARG A 7 -12.49 2.57 -6.89
N LYS A 8 -12.41 3.39 -5.84
CA LYS A 8 -11.65 4.63 -5.79
C LYS A 8 -10.15 4.35 -5.90
N TYR A 9 -9.60 3.51 -5.03
CA TYR A 9 -8.17 3.16 -5.06
C TYR A 9 -7.77 2.41 -6.32
N LYS A 10 -8.67 1.57 -6.86
CA LYS A 10 -8.46 0.89 -8.15
C LYS A 10 -8.21 1.88 -9.28
N ILE A 11 -9.07 2.89 -9.42
CA ILE A 11 -8.92 3.93 -10.45
C ILE A 11 -7.62 4.71 -10.23
N TYR A 12 -7.25 5.03 -8.98
CA TYR A 12 -5.97 5.70 -8.71
C TYR A 12 -4.77 4.86 -9.13
N VAL A 13 -4.72 3.59 -8.73
CA VAL A 13 -3.61 2.69 -9.12
C VAL A 13 -3.53 2.55 -10.64
N VAL A 14 -4.65 2.35 -11.32
CA VAL A 14 -4.71 2.21 -12.79
C VAL A 14 -4.38 3.51 -13.53
N THR A 15 -4.79 4.67 -13.01
CA THR A 15 -4.50 5.97 -13.66
C THR A 15 -3.03 6.36 -13.44
N MET A 16 -2.46 6.02 -12.28
CA MET A 16 -1.05 6.25 -11.97
C MET A 16 -0.10 5.34 -12.77
N ASP A 17 -0.60 4.21 -13.28
CA ASP A 17 0.13 3.32 -14.20
C ASP A 17 0.64 4.07 -15.44
N LYS A 18 -0.11 5.05 -15.95
CA LYS A 18 0.23 5.73 -17.20
C LYS A 18 1.27 6.86 -17.07
N MET A 19 1.52 7.39 -15.86
CA MET A 19 2.31 8.63 -15.69
C MET A 19 3.68 8.45 -15.03
N GLN A 20 3.93 7.39 -14.26
CA GLN A 20 5.14 7.31 -13.39
C GLN A 20 5.98 6.03 -13.56
N LEU A 21 5.60 5.09 -14.44
CA LEU A 21 6.23 3.76 -14.50
C LEU A 21 7.73 3.75 -14.91
N ARG A 22 8.29 4.79 -15.52
CA ARG A 22 9.63 4.73 -16.13
C ARG A 22 10.85 4.54 -15.20
N LYS A 23 10.73 4.57 -13.86
CA LYS A 23 11.91 4.43 -12.96
C LYS A 23 11.79 3.40 -11.84
N SER A 24 10.61 3.09 -11.29
CA SER A 24 10.46 2.04 -10.25
C SER A 24 10.04 0.67 -10.80
N GLU A 25 9.69 0.58 -12.10
CA GLU A 25 9.34 -0.66 -12.80
C GLU A 25 10.41 -1.75 -12.66
N SER A 26 11.71 -1.41 -12.68
CA SER A 26 12.75 -2.41 -12.93
C SER A 26 12.85 -3.51 -11.86
N ARG A 27 12.43 -3.27 -10.61
CA ARG A 27 12.63 -4.23 -9.52
C ARG A 27 11.35 -4.98 -9.12
N ILE A 28 10.21 -4.28 -9.08
CA ILE A 28 8.92 -4.86 -8.69
C ILE A 28 8.25 -5.54 -9.89
N ALA A 29 8.28 -4.93 -11.08
CA ALA A 29 7.61 -5.47 -12.26
C ALA A 29 8.26 -6.77 -12.78
N GLN A 30 9.53 -7.02 -12.45
CA GLN A 30 10.20 -8.28 -12.79
C GLN A 30 9.80 -9.46 -11.88
N LYS A 31 9.24 -9.20 -10.68
CA LYS A 31 9.02 -10.24 -9.65
C LYS A 31 7.58 -10.33 -9.13
N MET A 32 6.74 -9.34 -9.40
CA MET A 32 5.35 -9.29 -8.94
C MET A 32 4.41 -9.01 -10.12
N ARG A 33 3.29 -9.74 -10.19
CA ARG A 33 2.27 -9.48 -11.22
C ARG A 33 1.62 -8.12 -10.95
N PRO A 34 1.24 -7.36 -12.00
CA PRO A 34 0.56 -6.07 -11.82
C PRO A 34 -0.69 -6.16 -10.95
N GLN A 35 -1.44 -7.26 -11.05
CA GLN A 35 -2.65 -7.52 -10.24
C GLN A 35 -2.33 -7.70 -8.75
N ASP A 36 -1.21 -8.33 -8.42
CA ASP A 36 -0.74 -8.54 -7.05
C ASP A 36 -0.28 -7.21 -6.44
N TYR A 37 0.41 -6.38 -7.23
CA TYR A 37 0.78 -5.01 -6.85
C TYR A 37 -0.46 -4.15 -6.59
N GLU A 38 -1.44 -4.19 -7.50
CA GLU A 38 -2.69 -3.44 -7.36
C GLU A 38 -3.47 -3.86 -6.11
N LYS A 39 -3.62 -5.18 -5.90
CA LYS A 39 -4.28 -5.73 -4.70
C LYS A 39 -3.61 -5.24 -3.41
N LEU A 40 -2.29 -5.34 -3.31
CA LEU A 40 -1.55 -4.90 -2.12
C LEU A 40 -1.60 -3.39 -1.94
N SER A 41 -1.53 -2.61 -3.02
CA SER A 41 -1.61 -1.16 -2.97
C SER A 41 -2.97 -0.71 -2.45
N VAL A 42 -4.05 -1.27 -3.00
CA VAL A 42 -5.42 -1.00 -2.55
C VAL A 42 -5.60 -1.43 -1.11
N PHE A 43 -5.09 -2.60 -0.73
CA PHE A 43 -5.12 -3.07 0.65
C PHE A 43 -4.45 -2.07 1.60
N ILE A 44 -3.17 -1.74 1.38
CA ILE A 44 -2.41 -0.83 2.26
C ILE A 44 -3.14 0.50 2.40
N LEU A 45 -3.57 1.12 1.30
CA LEU A 45 -4.22 2.44 1.34
C LEU A 45 -5.57 2.39 2.08
N THR A 46 -6.36 1.34 1.85
CA THR A 46 -7.67 1.18 2.52
C THR A 46 -7.50 0.92 4.01
N THR A 47 -6.57 0.05 4.39
CA THR A 47 -6.30 -0.26 5.81
C THR A 47 -5.80 0.99 6.54
N LEU A 48 -4.91 1.78 5.92
CA LEU A 48 -4.43 3.03 6.51
C LEU A 48 -5.51 4.13 6.55
N GLU A 49 -6.44 4.16 5.59
CA GLU A 49 -7.60 5.07 5.64
C GLU A 49 -8.48 4.74 6.85
N GLN A 50 -8.74 3.46 7.10
CA GLN A 50 -9.53 2.98 8.24
C GLN A 50 -8.85 3.26 9.58
N ALA A 51 -7.53 3.17 9.65
CA ALA A 51 -6.75 3.48 10.85
C ALA A 51 -6.68 5.00 11.17
N GLY A 52 -7.08 5.86 10.23
CA GLY A 52 -7.14 7.30 10.47
C GLY A 52 -5.76 7.96 10.64
N SER A 53 -5.68 8.97 11.51
CA SER A 53 -4.46 9.76 11.74
C SER A 53 -3.38 9.02 12.53
N GLU A 54 -3.79 8.07 13.36
CA GLU A 54 -2.90 7.27 14.21
C GLU A 54 -2.01 6.34 13.38
N GLY A 55 -2.52 5.87 12.24
CA GLY A 55 -1.83 4.90 11.39
C GLY A 55 -1.80 3.52 12.02
N LEU A 56 -0.96 2.66 11.46
CA LEU A 56 -0.79 1.27 11.86
C LEU A 56 0.69 0.93 11.99
N THR A 57 1.02 0.00 12.87
CA THR A 57 2.38 -0.52 12.88
C THR A 57 2.65 -1.32 11.62
N LEU A 58 3.90 -1.34 11.17
CA LEU A 58 4.32 -2.19 10.06
C LEU A 58 4.05 -3.68 10.37
N HIS A 59 4.19 -4.07 11.64
CA HIS A 59 3.94 -5.43 12.07
C HIS A 59 2.48 -5.83 11.85
N ASP A 60 1.54 -5.01 12.33
CA ASP A 60 0.10 -5.25 12.17
C ASP A 60 -0.28 -5.29 10.69
N LEU A 61 0.24 -4.34 9.90
CA LEU A 61 -0.02 -4.29 8.46
C LEU A 61 0.48 -5.55 7.72
N VAL A 62 1.65 -6.07 8.09
CA VAL A 62 2.18 -7.33 7.53
C VAL A 62 1.32 -8.51 7.97
N GLN A 63 0.95 -8.57 9.24
CA GLN A 63 0.16 -9.67 9.80
C GLN A 63 -1.22 -9.74 9.14
N GLU A 64 -1.92 -8.60 9.01
CA GLU A 64 -3.20 -8.53 8.31
C GLU A 64 -3.11 -8.98 6.85
N ALA A 65 -2.05 -8.58 6.14
CA ALA A 65 -1.85 -8.98 4.76
C ALA A 65 -1.60 -10.48 4.63
N GLN A 66 -0.80 -11.07 5.52
CA GLN A 66 -0.58 -12.52 5.55
C GLN A 66 -1.91 -13.24 5.80
N LEU A 67 -2.68 -12.84 6.81
CA LEU A 67 -3.97 -13.45 7.11
C LEU A 67 -4.93 -13.40 5.91
N LYS A 68 -4.89 -12.31 5.14
CA LYS A 68 -5.82 -12.07 4.03
C LYS A 68 -5.39 -12.71 2.71
N PHE A 69 -4.09 -12.76 2.42
CA PHE A 69 -3.59 -13.02 1.07
C PHE A 69 -2.62 -14.20 0.96
N ASN A 70 -2.19 -14.81 2.07
CA ASN A 70 -1.17 -15.86 2.03
C ASN A 70 -1.60 -17.12 1.23
N ALA A 71 -2.90 -17.37 1.12
CA ALA A 71 -3.42 -18.45 0.27
C ALA A 71 -3.62 -18.05 -1.21
N GLU A 72 -3.61 -16.76 -1.53
CA GLU A 72 -3.98 -16.23 -2.85
C GLU A 72 -2.75 -15.84 -3.70
N PHE A 73 -1.61 -15.60 -3.05
CA PHE A 73 -0.39 -15.15 -3.70
C PHE A 73 0.59 -16.31 -3.92
N ASN A 74 1.11 -16.40 -5.15
CA ASN A 74 2.23 -17.28 -5.46
C ASN A 74 3.55 -16.59 -5.08
N GLY A 75 3.85 -16.54 -3.77
CA GLY A 75 5.09 -15.96 -3.25
C GLY A 75 4.97 -15.46 -1.81
N ASN A 76 6.04 -14.84 -1.31
CA ASN A 76 6.07 -14.32 0.06
C ASN A 76 5.32 -12.99 0.13
N VAL A 77 4.09 -13.02 0.68
CA VAL A 77 3.22 -11.83 0.84
C VAL A 77 3.90 -10.73 1.64
N SER A 78 4.65 -11.05 2.68
CA SER A 78 5.37 -10.05 3.47
C SER A 78 6.41 -9.32 2.64
N TRP A 79 7.17 -10.05 1.83
CA TRP A 79 8.16 -9.45 0.93
C TRP A 79 7.49 -8.54 -0.11
N TYR A 80 6.44 -9.04 -0.76
CA TYR A 80 5.66 -8.25 -1.71
C TYR A 80 5.05 -6.99 -1.08
N LEU A 81 4.47 -7.10 0.11
CA LEU A 81 3.92 -5.97 0.84
C LEU A 81 5.00 -4.93 1.14
N LEU A 82 6.19 -5.35 1.55
CA LEU A 82 7.29 -4.43 1.84
C LEU A 82 7.76 -3.68 0.60
N GLU A 83 7.84 -4.34 -0.57
CA GLU A 83 8.18 -3.68 -1.83
C GLU A 83 7.10 -2.68 -2.25
N VAL A 84 5.82 -3.04 -2.16
CA VAL A 84 4.70 -2.13 -2.46
C VAL A 84 4.69 -0.94 -1.49
N LYS A 85 4.84 -1.18 -0.19
CA LYS A 85 4.96 -0.14 0.83
C LYS A 85 6.11 0.82 0.49
N HIS A 86 7.26 0.31 0.11
CA HIS A 86 8.40 1.14 -0.26
C HIS A 86 8.10 2.03 -1.47
N ASP A 87 7.47 1.50 -2.51
CA ASP A 87 7.06 2.28 -3.67
C ASP A 87 6.00 3.35 -3.31
N LEU A 88 5.02 3.03 -2.45
CA LEU A 88 4.05 4.00 -1.94
C LEU A 88 4.70 5.13 -1.09
N GLU A 89 5.75 4.81 -0.33
CA GLU A 89 6.56 5.80 0.40
C GLU A 89 7.32 6.72 -0.57
N LEU A 90 7.97 6.16 -1.59
CA LEU A 90 8.70 6.94 -2.61
C LEU A 90 7.76 7.90 -3.35
N ARG A 91 6.51 7.47 -3.59
CA ARG A 91 5.45 8.29 -4.18
C ARG A 91 4.82 9.29 -3.21
N LYS A 92 5.28 9.31 -1.95
CA LYS A 92 4.77 10.16 -0.86
C LYS A 92 3.27 9.98 -0.59
N LEU A 93 2.70 8.81 -0.90
CA LEU A 93 1.30 8.48 -0.63
C LEU A 93 1.09 8.07 0.83
N ILE A 94 2.10 7.41 1.40
CA ILE A 94 2.15 7.03 2.80
C ILE A 94 3.42 7.62 3.44
N LEU A 95 3.36 7.79 4.75
CA LEU A 95 4.47 8.27 5.57
C LEU A 95 4.84 7.20 6.59
N LYS A 96 6.13 7.13 6.88
CA LYS A 96 6.69 6.30 7.95
C LYS A 96 7.23 7.18 9.06
N THR A 97 6.86 6.88 10.29
CA THR A 97 7.43 7.46 11.51
C THR A 97 7.95 6.35 12.42
N ILE A 98 8.96 6.64 13.23
CA ILE A 98 9.48 5.70 14.23
C ILE A 98 8.96 6.12 15.59
N SER A 99 8.27 5.22 16.29
CA SER A 99 7.78 5.46 17.64
C SER A 99 8.94 5.47 18.66
N PRO A 100 8.75 6.02 19.87
CA PRO A 100 9.75 5.91 20.95
C PRO A 100 10.11 4.46 21.30
N LYS A 101 9.20 3.51 21.04
CA LYS A 101 9.42 2.06 21.21
C LYS A 101 10.16 1.41 20.03
N ARG A 102 10.67 2.22 19.08
CA ARG A 102 11.33 1.78 17.84
C ARG A 102 10.43 1.02 16.87
N GLU A 103 9.11 1.24 16.95
CA GLU A 103 8.16 0.64 16.01
C GLU A 103 7.98 1.54 14.79
N GLN A 104 7.86 0.93 13.60
CA GLN A 104 7.53 1.68 12.40
C GLN A 104 6.01 1.86 12.34
N ILE A 105 5.56 3.11 12.45
CA ILE A 105 4.17 3.49 12.26
C ILE A 105 4.02 4.03 10.83
N ILE A 106 3.09 3.45 10.09
CA ILE A 106 2.74 3.80 8.72
C ILE A 106 1.40 4.51 8.73
N ARG A 107 1.28 5.62 8.02
CA ARG A 107 0.04 6.40 7.91
C ARG A 107 -0.14 6.98 6.52
N LEU A 108 -1.37 7.32 6.15
CA LEU A 108 -1.62 8.07 4.91
C LEU A 108 -0.97 9.46 4.99
N ASN A 109 -0.45 9.93 3.86
CA ASN A 109 -0.03 11.32 3.75
C ASN A 109 -1.26 12.23 3.60
N SER A 110 -1.60 12.97 4.67
CA SER A 110 -2.74 13.90 4.69
C SER A 110 -2.63 15.01 3.66
N GLU A 111 -1.43 15.46 3.30
CA GLU A 111 -1.20 16.47 2.26
C GLU A 111 -1.56 15.99 0.86
N LYS A 112 -1.73 14.68 0.68
CA LYS A 112 -2.12 14.04 -0.59
C LYS A 112 -3.56 13.55 -0.54
N LYS A 113 -4.28 13.71 0.58
CA LYS A 113 -5.70 13.35 0.69
C LYS A 113 -6.58 14.06 -0.34
N TRP A 114 -6.20 15.25 -0.81
CA TRP A 114 -6.94 15.99 -1.86
C TRP A 114 -6.92 15.28 -3.23
N TRP A 115 -5.97 14.37 -3.47
CA TRP A 115 -6.02 13.52 -4.65
C TRP A 115 -7.09 12.47 -4.58
N PHE A 116 -7.76 12.29 -3.44
CA PHE A 116 -8.74 11.24 -3.24
C PHE A 116 -10.16 11.82 -3.11
N ASN A 117 -10.41 13.10 -3.35
CA ASN A 117 -11.76 13.67 -3.30
C ASN A 117 -12.33 13.93 -4.69
#